data_AF-A0A7V2AVA0-F1
#
_entry.id   AF-A0A7V2AVA0-F1
#
_cell.length_a   1.000
_cell.length_b   1.000
_cell.length_c   1.000
_cell.angle_alpha   90.00
_cell.angle_beta   90.00
_cell.angle_gamma   90.00
#
_symmetry.space_group_name_H-M   'P 1'
#
loop_
_entity.id
_entity.type
_entity.pdbx_description
1 polymer ?
#
loop_
_entity_poly.entity_id
_entity_poly.type
_entity_poly.pdbx_seq_one_letter_code
_entity_poly.pdbx_strand_id
1 'polypeptide(L)'
;MSKVISTVLAAVLAAGLIAGCGGKLNETYQMVTIREAGHSQIASPGFKFGFDTPDFIAANGDLALVREGNIIEFFTGIDIENKIKQVEGKKFIVGARKIYSPITHFTVDFFVVGGDTIEVGEPYAVTFPPMIKGFDEGEYEEVDISALSPETNSLKDIFNTKFKVEKAVLTYEEVNWGGTPEMAYVLNYPNIRFFIEEVSPELELVLKAFMAEDLYFDGGVSYGDRPATSTRNYRVSTKIAGPVKLEYIRYAGSVMPVVAE
;
A
#
# COMPACT_ATOMS: atom_id res chain seq x y z
N MET A 1 -5.79 -4.99 -41.88
CA MET A 1 -4.69 -5.77 -41.28
C MET A 1 -5.08 -6.10 -39.84
N SER A 2 -5.47 -7.36 -39.61
CA SER A 2 -5.92 -7.87 -38.32
C SER A 2 -4.71 -8.16 -37.42
N LYS A 3 -4.62 -7.52 -36.26
CA LYS A 3 -3.68 -7.92 -35.21
C LYS A 3 -4.39 -8.96 -34.34
N VAL A 4 -4.15 -10.23 -34.65
CA VAL A 4 -4.53 -11.35 -33.81
C VAL A 4 -3.64 -11.31 -32.57
N ILE A 5 -4.22 -10.93 -31.43
CA ILE A 5 -3.59 -11.08 -30.12
C ILE A 5 -3.60 -12.59 -29.83
N SER A 6 -2.44 -13.21 -29.96
CA SER A 6 -2.23 -14.62 -29.66
C SER A 6 -2.15 -14.79 -28.14
N THR A 7 -3.29 -14.94 -27.48
CA THR A 7 -3.39 -15.39 -26.08
C THR A 7 -2.93 -16.84 -26.03
N VAL A 8 -1.74 -17.10 -25.48
CA VAL A 8 -1.29 -18.47 -25.18
C VAL A 8 -1.94 -18.87 -23.87
N LEU A 9 -3.08 -19.57 -23.96
CA LEU A 9 -3.83 -20.08 -22.81
C LEU A 9 -3.10 -21.31 -22.23
N ALA A 10 -2.25 -21.11 -21.22
CA ALA A 10 -1.64 -22.20 -20.47
C ALA A 10 -2.48 -22.49 -19.22
N ALA A 11 -3.37 -23.48 -19.29
CA ALA A 11 -4.00 -24.05 -18.10
C ALA A 11 -2.97 -24.93 -17.40
N VAL A 12 -2.39 -24.46 -16.30
CA VAL A 12 -1.57 -25.31 -15.43
C VAL A 12 -2.52 -26.00 -14.47
N LEU A 13 -2.72 -27.30 -14.67
CA LEU A 13 -3.11 -28.14 -13.54
C LEU A 13 -1.98 -28.00 -12.52
N ALA A 14 -2.25 -27.38 -11.37
CA ALA A 14 -1.45 -27.57 -10.16
C ALA A 14 -1.69 -29.01 -9.66
N ALA A 15 -1.44 -29.99 -10.53
CA ALA A 15 -1.37 -31.39 -10.16
C ALA A 15 -0.03 -31.56 -9.45
N GLY A 16 -0.11 -31.85 -8.16
CA GLY A 16 1.03 -31.91 -7.28
C GLY A 16 2.21 -32.68 -7.86
N LEU A 17 3.40 -32.08 -7.69
CA LEU A 17 4.62 -32.85 -7.49
C LEU A 17 4.67 -33.31 -6.02
N ILE A 18 3.59 -33.93 -5.56
CA ILE A 18 3.57 -34.68 -4.31
C ILE A 18 3.85 -36.14 -4.68
N ALA A 19 5.14 -36.50 -4.70
CA ALA A 19 5.53 -37.89 -4.49
C ALA A 19 5.27 -38.21 -3.00
N GLY A 20 4.01 -38.51 -2.66
CA GLY A 20 3.59 -38.82 -1.29
C GLY A 20 2.07 -38.76 -1.12
N CYS A 21 1.40 -39.91 -1.23
CA CYS A 21 -0.04 -40.12 -0.99
C CYS A 21 -0.78 -39.05 -0.16
N GLY A 22 -1.72 -38.33 -0.79
CA GLY A 22 -2.78 -37.64 -0.04
C GLY A 22 -3.42 -36.46 -0.78
N GLY A 23 -4.47 -36.72 -1.57
CA GLY A 23 -5.44 -35.71 -2.01
C GLY A 23 -5.18 -35.12 -3.39
N LYS A 24 -6.06 -35.45 -4.36
CA LYS A 24 -6.13 -34.77 -5.65
C LYS A 24 -6.81 -33.41 -5.45
N LEU A 25 -6.04 -32.31 -5.45
CA LEU A 25 -6.57 -30.98 -5.73
C LEU A 25 -7.01 -30.95 -7.20
N ASN A 26 -8.31 -31.07 -7.42
CA ASN A 26 -8.93 -31.20 -8.75
C ASN A 26 -9.45 -29.85 -9.26
N GLU A 27 -8.71 -28.77 -8.97
CA GLU A 27 -9.11 -27.40 -9.28
C GLU A 27 -8.09 -26.79 -10.25
N THR A 28 -8.57 -26.36 -11.42
CA THR A 28 -7.70 -25.80 -12.46
C THR A 28 -7.61 -24.30 -12.28
N TYR A 29 -6.43 -23.81 -11.90
CA TYR A 29 -6.10 -22.40 -11.91
C TYR A 29 -5.64 -22.02 -13.32
N GLN A 30 -6.21 -20.95 -13.88
CA GLN A 30 -5.77 -20.45 -15.17
C GLN A 30 -4.56 -19.54 -14.96
N MET A 31 -3.40 -19.89 -15.54
CA MET A 31 -2.23 -19.01 -15.47
C MET A 31 -2.46 -17.78 -16.35
N VAL A 32 -2.29 -16.60 -15.76
CA VAL A 32 -2.54 -15.30 -16.40
C VAL A 32 -1.62 -14.24 -15.81
N THR A 33 -1.50 -13.11 -16.50
CA THR A 33 -0.93 -11.89 -15.92
C THR A 33 -1.99 -11.11 -15.13
N ILE A 34 -1.57 -10.14 -14.31
CA ILE A 34 -2.51 -9.27 -13.55
C ILE A 34 -3.41 -8.50 -14.51
N ARG A 35 -2.85 -7.95 -15.60
CA ARG A 35 -3.59 -7.25 -16.65
C ARG A 35 -4.65 -8.13 -17.30
N GLU A 36 -4.32 -9.38 -17.58
CA GLU A 36 -5.25 -10.34 -18.16
C GLU A 36 -6.35 -10.70 -17.17
N ALA A 37 -6.01 -10.97 -15.91
CA ALA A 37 -7.00 -11.27 -14.88
C ALA A 37 -7.94 -10.09 -14.60
N GLY A 38 -7.42 -8.86 -14.59
CA GLY A 38 -8.17 -7.62 -14.37
C GLY A 38 -9.16 -7.31 -15.49
N HIS A 39 -8.74 -7.43 -16.75
CA HIS A 39 -9.53 -7.06 -17.94
C HIS A 39 -10.22 -8.22 -18.66
N SER A 40 -9.90 -9.47 -18.33
CA SER A 40 -10.60 -10.60 -18.92
C SER A 40 -12.09 -10.46 -18.66
N GLN A 41 -12.90 -10.65 -19.71
CA GLN A 41 -14.37 -10.63 -19.65
C GLN A 41 -14.93 -11.84 -18.87
N ILE A 42 -14.20 -12.34 -17.87
CA ILE A 42 -14.56 -13.49 -17.06
C ILE A 42 -15.49 -12.97 -15.96
N ALA A 43 -16.78 -12.91 -16.30
CA ALA A 43 -17.83 -12.30 -15.49
C ALA A 43 -18.23 -13.10 -14.22
N SER A 44 -17.56 -14.21 -13.92
CA SER A 44 -17.96 -15.10 -12.83
C SER A 44 -17.14 -14.85 -11.56
N PRO A 45 -17.77 -14.45 -10.43
CA PRO A 45 -17.13 -14.43 -9.12
C PRO A 45 -16.52 -15.79 -8.75
N GLY A 46 -15.38 -15.79 -8.08
CA GLY A 46 -14.71 -17.01 -7.62
C GLY A 46 -13.91 -17.75 -8.70
N PHE A 47 -13.73 -17.15 -9.87
CA PHE A 47 -12.83 -17.70 -10.89
C PHE A 47 -11.39 -17.72 -10.38
N LYS A 48 -10.70 -18.84 -10.63
CA LYS A 48 -9.38 -19.17 -10.06
C LYS A 48 -8.27 -18.86 -11.05
N PHE A 49 -7.34 -18.01 -10.64
CA PHE A 49 -6.21 -17.52 -11.43
C PHE A 49 -4.89 -17.88 -10.76
N GLY A 50 -3.93 -18.31 -11.56
CA GLY A 50 -2.55 -18.50 -11.16
C GLY A 50 -1.67 -17.36 -11.67
N PHE A 51 -0.83 -16.81 -10.81
CA PHE A 51 0.12 -15.76 -11.16
C PHE A 51 1.55 -16.26 -10.94
N ASP A 52 2.42 -16.17 -11.96
CA ASP A 52 3.84 -16.52 -11.82
C ASP A 52 4.60 -15.34 -11.25
N THR A 53 5.02 -15.46 -9.98
CA THR A 53 5.85 -14.49 -9.25
C THR A 53 5.38 -13.04 -9.40
N PRO A 54 4.12 -12.72 -9.01
CA PRO A 54 3.61 -11.35 -9.06
C PRO A 54 4.40 -10.43 -8.10
N ASP A 55 4.50 -9.16 -8.48
CA ASP A 55 5.27 -8.16 -7.74
C ASP A 55 4.44 -7.55 -6.60
N PHE A 56 4.63 -8.07 -5.39
CA PHE A 56 4.02 -7.54 -4.17
C PHE A 56 4.82 -6.33 -3.68
N ILE A 57 4.26 -5.14 -3.87
CA ILE A 57 4.93 -3.87 -3.53
C ILE A 57 4.70 -3.46 -2.08
N ALA A 58 3.61 -3.91 -1.45
CA ALA A 58 3.35 -3.66 -0.03
C ALA A 58 2.36 -4.70 0.53
N ALA A 59 2.46 -4.95 1.83
CA ALA A 59 1.48 -5.74 2.57
C ALA A 59 1.33 -5.23 4.01
N ASN A 60 0.11 -5.30 4.53
CA ASN A 60 -0.22 -4.99 5.91
C ASN A 60 -1.33 -5.93 6.40
N GLY A 61 -0.99 -6.81 7.36
CA GLY A 61 -1.92 -7.81 7.87
C GLY A 61 -2.47 -8.71 6.76
N ASP A 62 -3.78 -8.63 6.52
CA ASP A 62 -4.52 -9.48 5.58
C ASP A 62 -4.69 -8.88 4.17
N LEU A 63 -4.08 -7.72 3.90
CA LEU A 63 -4.18 -6.99 2.64
C LEU A 63 -2.80 -6.70 2.05
N ALA A 64 -2.67 -6.85 0.73
CA ALA A 64 -1.47 -6.56 -0.03
C ALA A 64 -1.77 -5.85 -1.34
N LEU A 65 -0.77 -5.14 -1.86
CA LEU A 65 -0.76 -4.47 -3.15
C LEU A 65 0.17 -5.20 -4.11
N VAL A 66 -0.34 -5.53 -5.28
CA VAL A 66 0.42 -6.16 -6.37
C VAL A 66 0.46 -5.22 -7.57
N ARG A 67 1.63 -5.06 -8.19
CA ARG A 67 1.82 -4.20 -9.36
C ARG A 67 2.17 -5.01 -10.62
N GLU A 68 1.63 -4.57 -11.75
CA GLU A 68 2.05 -5.00 -13.08
C GLU A 68 2.10 -3.80 -14.04
N GLY A 69 3.29 -3.19 -14.14
CA GLY A 69 3.46 -1.93 -14.87
C GLY A 69 2.65 -0.81 -14.23
N ASN A 70 1.66 -0.28 -14.95
CA ASN A 70 0.78 0.79 -14.46
C ASN A 70 -0.52 0.29 -13.80
N ILE A 71 -0.64 -1.01 -13.57
CA ILE A 71 -1.81 -1.63 -12.94
C ILE A 71 -1.45 -1.98 -11.51
N ILE A 72 -2.35 -1.67 -10.58
CA ILE A 72 -2.26 -2.05 -9.18
C ILE A 72 -3.54 -2.79 -8.82
N GLU A 73 -3.41 -3.94 -8.19
CA GLU A 73 -4.53 -4.76 -7.73
C GLU A 73 -4.36 -5.11 -6.26
N PHE A 74 -5.48 -5.24 -5.56
CA PHE A 74 -5.49 -5.70 -4.17
C PHE A 74 -5.49 -7.23 -4.11
N PHE A 75 -4.63 -7.76 -3.23
CA PHE A 75 -4.58 -9.17 -2.88
C PHE A 75 -4.92 -9.32 -1.40
N THR A 76 -5.85 -10.22 -1.06
CA THR A 76 -6.27 -10.47 0.32
C THR A 76 -5.95 -11.90 0.72
N GLY A 77 -5.71 -12.13 2.00
CA GLY A 77 -5.42 -13.47 2.52
C GLY A 77 -5.07 -13.41 4.01
N ILE A 78 -5.41 -14.44 4.78
CA ILE A 78 -5.06 -14.50 6.20
C ILE A 78 -3.54 -14.39 6.35
N ASP A 79 -3.10 -13.39 7.11
CA ASP A 79 -1.71 -13.10 7.44
C ASP A 79 -0.82 -12.99 6.19
N ILE A 80 -1.38 -12.47 5.09
CA ILE A 80 -0.70 -12.44 3.79
C ILE A 80 0.64 -11.71 3.86
N GLU A 81 0.76 -10.69 4.72
CA GLU A 81 2.03 -10.00 4.95
C GLU A 81 3.15 -10.96 5.36
N ASN A 82 2.90 -11.85 6.32
CA ASN A 82 3.92 -12.81 6.78
C ASN A 82 4.08 -13.98 5.80
N LYS A 83 3.07 -14.31 5.00
CA LYS A 83 3.19 -15.32 3.94
C LYS A 83 4.07 -14.84 2.79
N ILE A 84 3.94 -13.57 2.38
CA ILE A 84 4.80 -12.96 1.34
C ILE A 84 6.27 -12.99 1.77
N LYS A 85 6.58 -12.63 3.02
CA LYS A 85 7.95 -12.70 3.57
C LYS A 85 8.59 -14.09 3.47
N GLN A 86 7.80 -15.17 3.47
CA GLN A 86 8.32 -16.54 3.34
C GLN A 86 8.75 -16.89 1.90
N VAL A 87 8.18 -16.20 0.92
CA VAL A 87 8.43 -16.44 -0.52
C VAL A 87 9.32 -15.36 -1.15
N GLU A 88 9.67 -14.32 -0.40
CA GLU A 88 10.53 -13.22 -0.83
C GLU A 88 11.86 -13.72 -1.39
N GLY A 89 12.28 -13.14 -2.52
CA GLY A 89 13.51 -13.50 -3.23
C GLY A 89 13.48 -14.87 -3.94
N LYS A 90 12.32 -15.57 -3.96
CA LYS A 90 12.16 -16.86 -4.62
C LYS A 90 11.23 -16.75 -5.83
N LYS A 91 11.30 -17.73 -6.72
CA LYS A 91 10.27 -17.93 -7.76
C LYS A 91 9.10 -18.70 -7.14
N PHE A 92 7.87 -18.22 -7.33
CA PHE A 92 6.68 -18.83 -6.75
C PHE A 92 5.45 -18.64 -7.65
N ILE A 93 4.40 -19.42 -7.39
CA ILE A 93 3.09 -19.25 -8.03
C ILE A 93 2.08 -18.86 -6.96
N VAL A 94 1.23 -17.88 -7.25
CA VAL A 94 0.09 -17.50 -6.40
C VAL A 94 -1.18 -18.07 -7.03
N GLY A 95 -1.90 -18.92 -6.30
CA GLY A 95 -3.28 -19.28 -6.63
C GLY A 95 -4.23 -18.32 -5.94
N ALA A 96 -5.10 -17.65 -6.68
CA ALA A 96 -6.08 -16.73 -6.11
C ALA A 96 -7.43 -16.74 -6.84
N ARG A 97 -8.49 -16.39 -6.12
CA ARG A 97 -9.85 -16.20 -6.63
C ARG A 97 -10.14 -14.72 -6.85
N LYS A 98 -10.73 -14.37 -7.99
CA LYS A 98 -11.23 -12.99 -8.21
C LYS A 98 -12.56 -12.78 -7.49
N ILE A 99 -12.62 -11.74 -6.68
CA ILE A 99 -13.78 -11.29 -5.91
C ILE A 99 -14.20 -9.91 -6.42
N TYR A 100 -15.50 -9.62 -6.43
CA TYR A 100 -16.06 -8.37 -6.98
C TYR A 100 -16.63 -7.40 -5.93
N SER A 101 -16.79 -7.86 -4.69
CA SER A 101 -17.39 -7.12 -3.58
C SER A 101 -16.48 -7.19 -2.35
N PRO A 102 -16.30 -6.10 -1.57
CA PRO A 102 -16.89 -4.77 -1.77
C PRO A 102 -16.29 -3.98 -2.94
N ILE A 103 -15.07 -4.35 -3.36
CA ILE A 103 -14.41 -3.89 -4.59
C ILE A 103 -13.83 -5.10 -5.33
N THR A 104 -13.43 -4.91 -6.59
CA THR A 104 -12.73 -5.97 -7.32
C THR A 104 -11.34 -6.19 -6.75
N HIS A 105 -11.01 -7.42 -6.38
CA HIS A 105 -9.72 -7.81 -5.80
C HIS A 105 -9.47 -9.32 -5.97
N PHE A 106 -8.32 -9.82 -5.53
CA PHE A 106 -7.96 -11.24 -5.54
C PHE A 106 -7.79 -11.78 -4.12
N THR A 107 -8.51 -12.85 -3.76
CA THR A 107 -8.27 -13.58 -2.50
C THR A 107 -7.31 -14.72 -2.77
N VAL A 108 -6.15 -14.70 -2.12
CA VAL A 108 -5.12 -15.72 -2.24
C VAL A 108 -5.54 -16.98 -1.50
N ASP A 109 -5.50 -18.10 -2.22
CA ASP A 109 -5.75 -19.43 -1.67
C ASP A 109 -4.43 -20.10 -1.25
N PHE A 110 -3.34 -19.90 -2.02
CA PHE A 110 -2.02 -20.43 -1.67
C PHE A 110 -0.87 -19.75 -2.40
N PHE A 111 0.35 -19.98 -1.88
CA PHE A 111 1.61 -19.84 -2.61
C PHE A 111 2.24 -21.21 -2.86
N VAL A 112 2.80 -21.45 -4.05
CA VAL A 112 3.63 -22.62 -4.36
C VAL A 112 5.06 -22.17 -4.59
N VAL A 113 6.01 -22.71 -3.81
CA VAL A 113 7.44 -22.43 -3.94
C VAL A 113 8.19 -23.74 -4.09
N GLY A 114 8.70 -24.01 -5.30
CA GLY A 114 9.32 -25.31 -5.58
C GLY A 114 8.32 -26.45 -5.41
N GLY A 115 8.53 -27.30 -4.40
CA GLY A 115 7.63 -28.42 -4.06
C GLY A 115 6.70 -28.15 -2.88
N ASP A 116 6.83 -27.00 -2.21
CA ASP A 116 6.08 -26.66 -1.01
C ASP A 116 4.86 -25.79 -1.34
N THR A 117 3.74 -26.07 -0.67
CA THR A 117 2.52 -25.24 -0.73
C THR A 117 2.29 -24.56 0.60
N ILE A 118 2.14 -23.24 0.56
CA ILE A 118 1.77 -22.41 1.70
C ILE A 118 0.31 -22.02 1.51
N GLU A 119 -0.58 -22.69 2.21
CA GLU A 119 -2.01 -22.36 2.22
C GLU A 119 -2.25 -20.98 2.84
N VAL A 120 -3.15 -20.22 2.23
CA VAL A 120 -3.58 -18.89 2.64
C VAL A 120 -5.10 -18.94 2.77
N GLY A 121 -5.59 -18.79 3.99
CA GLY A 121 -7.03 -18.82 4.23
C GLY A 121 -7.71 -17.51 3.80
N GLU A 122 -9.03 -17.55 3.68
CA GLU A 122 -9.84 -16.37 3.40
C GLU A 122 -10.03 -15.52 4.67
N PRO A 123 -9.67 -14.23 4.66
CA PRO A 123 -9.78 -13.37 5.84
C PRO A 123 -11.25 -13.09 6.18
N TYR A 124 -11.55 -12.93 7.47
CA TYR A 124 -12.93 -12.71 7.95
C TYR A 124 -13.49 -11.34 7.55
N ALA A 125 -12.65 -10.32 7.62
CA ALA A 125 -12.98 -8.96 7.22
C ALA A 125 -11.71 -8.25 6.75
N VAL A 126 -11.80 -7.51 5.65
CA VAL A 126 -10.72 -6.67 5.14
C VAL A 126 -11.31 -5.30 4.82
N THR A 127 -10.70 -4.27 5.40
CA THR A 127 -10.99 -2.88 5.06
C THR A 127 -10.04 -2.45 3.95
N PHE A 128 -10.60 -1.94 2.86
CA PHE A 128 -9.81 -1.43 1.74
C PHE A 128 -9.63 0.09 1.87
N PRO A 129 -8.48 0.64 1.46
CA PRO A 129 -8.31 2.08 1.35
C PRO A 129 -9.40 2.69 0.45
N PRO A 130 -10.08 3.77 0.88
CA PRO A 130 -11.14 4.38 0.09
C PRO A 130 -10.53 5.09 -1.12
N MET A 131 -10.59 4.48 -2.31
CA MET A 131 -10.11 5.11 -3.54
C MET A 131 -11.26 5.81 -4.26
N ILE A 132 -11.21 7.13 -4.36
CA ILE A 132 -12.26 7.93 -5.01
C ILE A 132 -11.73 8.72 -6.21
N LYS A 133 -12.66 9.07 -7.10
CA LYS A 133 -12.44 10.01 -8.20
C LYS A 133 -13.24 11.28 -7.90
N GLY A 134 -12.58 12.44 -7.98
CA GLY A 134 -13.23 13.74 -7.75
C GLY A 134 -13.24 14.17 -6.28
N PHE A 135 -12.09 14.11 -5.62
CA PHE A 135 -11.87 14.70 -4.30
C PHE A 135 -11.68 16.22 -4.45
N ASP A 136 -12.35 17.02 -3.61
CA ASP A 136 -12.18 18.47 -3.61
C ASP A 136 -10.95 18.85 -2.79
N GLU A 137 -9.94 19.38 -3.48
CA GLU A 137 -8.69 19.81 -2.87
C GLU A 137 -8.65 21.32 -2.62
N GLY A 138 -9.74 22.05 -2.93
CA GLY A 138 -9.84 23.50 -2.77
C GLY A 138 -9.74 23.97 -1.32
N GLU A 139 -9.98 23.09 -0.35
CA GLU A 139 -9.86 23.36 1.08
C GLU A 139 -8.41 23.28 1.60
N TYR A 140 -7.45 22.87 0.76
CA TYR A 140 -6.04 22.69 1.14
C TYR A 140 -5.19 23.81 0.55
N GLU A 141 -4.55 24.58 1.42
CA GLU A 141 -3.69 25.69 1.03
C GLU A 141 -2.42 25.23 0.32
N GLU A 142 -1.97 26.03 -0.64
CA GLU A 142 -0.66 25.87 -1.28
C GLU A 142 0.39 26.59 -0.46
N VAL A 143 1.31 25.83 0.13
CA VAL A 143 2.37 26.35 0.98
C VAL A 143 3.71 26.03 0.33
N ASP A 144 4.62 27.02 0.30
CA ASP A 144 6.02 26.77 -0.05
C ASP A 144 6.74 26.07 1.12
N ILE A 145 6.57 24.76 1.21
CA ILE A 145 7.18 23.94 2.27
C ILE A 145 8.72 24.04 2.23
N SER A 146 9.30 24.31 1.05
CA SER A 146 10.75 24.42 0.90
C SER A 146 11.34 25.64 1.61
N ALA A 147 10.53 26.70 1.77
CA ALA A 147 10.87 27.90 2.52
C ALA A 147 10.66 27.77 4.03
N LEU A 148 9.99 26.69 4.49
CA LEU A 148 9.74 26.47 5.90
C LEU A 148 10.99 25.98 6.65
N SER A 149 10.98 26.24 7.96
CA SER A 149 11.99 25.77 8.91
C SER A 149 11.32 25.29 10.20
N PRO A 150 11.99 24.47 11.03
CA PRO A 150 11.46 24.00 12.33
C PRO A 150 11.29 25.12 13.38
N GLU A 151 11.60 26.37 13.03
CA GLU A 151 11.45 27.51 13.93
C GLU A 151 10.00 27.95 14.05
N THR A 152 9.57 28.29 15.26
CA THR A 152 8.19 28.69 15.58
C THR A 152 7.65 29.77 14.64
N ASN A 153 8.45 30.77 14.28
CA ASN A 153 8.01 31.87 13.41
C ASN A 153 7.69 31.40 11.99
N SER A 154 8.48 30.46 11.45
CA SER A 154 8.27 29.92 10.11
C SER A 154 7.03 29.04 10.02
N LEU A 155 6.63 28.45 11.15
CA LEU A 155 5.50 27.52 11.23
C LEU A 155 4.20 28.20 11.67
N LYS A 156 4.19 29.53 11.87
CA LYS A 156 2.97 30.27 12.27
C LYS A 156 1.93 30.24 11.16
N ASP A 157 2.37 30.36 9.92
CA ASP A 157 1.49 30.51 8.77
C ASP A 157 0.78 29.20 8.39
N ILE A 158 1.29 28.06 8.86
CA ILE A 158 0.68 26.74 8.65
C ILE A 158 -0.02 26.19 9.91
N PHE A 159 0.01 26.93 11.02
CA PHE A 159 -0.58 26.47 12.26
C PHE A 159 -2.11 26.46 12.16
N ASN A 160 -2.74 25.37 12.58
CA ASN A 160 -4.17 25.09 12.44
C ASN A 160 -4.68 25.20 10.99
N THR A 161 -3.83 24.84 10.02
CA THR A 161 -4.13 24.95 8.60
C THR A 161 -4.08 23.56 7.94
N LYS A 162 -4.91 23.37 6.91
CA LYS A 162 -4.83 22.24 5.97
C LYS A 162 -4.04 22.69 4.77
N PHE A 163 -2.98 21.97 4.42
CA PHE A 163 -2.13 22.34 3.28
C PHE A 163 -1.70 21.13 2.46
N LYS A 164 -1.35 21.39 1.21
CA LYS A 164 -0.83 20.40 0.27
C LYS A 164 0.64 20.12 0.56
N VAL A 165 1.00 18.85 0.54
CA VAL A 165 2.36 18.33 0.62
C VAL A 165 2.66 17.72 -0.74
N GLU A 166 3.68 18.23 -1.41
CA GLU A 166 4.09 17.75 -2.73
C GLU A 166 5.57 17.39 -2.73
N LYS A 167 5.90 16.26 -3.35
CA LYS A 167 7.27 15.79 -3.54
C LYS A 167 8.04 15.52 -2.25
N ALA A 168 7.35 15.15 -1.18
CA ALA A 168 8.00 14.77 0.07
C ALA A 168 8.64 13.38 -0.07
N VAL A 169 9.84 13.19 0.50
CA VAL A 169 10.42 11.85 0.64
C VAL A 169 9.83 11.21 1.90
N LEU A 170 9.19 10.06 1.75
CA LEU A 170 8.61 9.33 2.88
C LEU A 170 9.62 8.34 3.46
N THR A 171 9.77 8.34 4.78
CA THR A 171 10.61 7.37 5.53
C THR A 171 9.82 6.81 6.72
N TYR A 172 10.31 5.71 7.29
CA TYR A 172 9.83 5.16 8.55
C TYR A 172 11.01 5.05 9.52
N GLU A 173 10.98 5.88 10.57
CA GLU A 173 12.15 6.07 11.46
C GLU A 173 11.75 6.46 12.88
N GLU A 174 12.71 6.39 13.80
CA GLU A 174 12.51 6.73 15.20
C GLU A 174 12.45 8.25 15.39
N VAL A 175 11.35 8.72 15.98
CA VAL A 175 11.11 10.11 16.34
C VAL A 175 10.97 10.20 17.86
N ASN A 176 11.76 11.07 18.48
CA ASN A 176 11.69 11.35 19.92
C ASN A 176 10.90 12.64 20.14
N TRP A 177 9.58 12.54 19.94
CA TRP A 177 8.67 13.66 20.04
C TRP A 177 7.69 13.43 21.19
N GLY A 178 7.96 14.06 22.34
CA GLY A 178 7.18 13.86 23.57
C GLY A 178 7.98 13.24 24.72
N GLY A 179 9.24 12.87 24.49
CA GLY A 179 10.17 12.36 25.50
C GLY A 179 10.38 10.84 25.44
N THR A 180 9.53 10.13 24.72
CA THR A 180 9.68 8.71 24.40
C THR A 180 9.95 8.55 22.91
N PRO A 181 11.01 7.83 22.50
CA PRO A 181 11.23 7.49 21.11
C PRO A 181 10.16 6.53 20.58
N GLU A 182 9.58 6.85 19.43
CA GLU A 182 8.54 6.08 18.77
C GLU A 182 8.82 5.99 17.26
N MET A 183 8.51 4.87 16.62
CA MET A 183 8.62 4.76 15.17
C MET A 183 7.46 5.47 14.50
N ALA A 184 7.77 6.34 13.54
CA ALA A 184 6.75 7.10 12.81
C ALA A 184 7.10 7.21 11.33
N TYR A 185 6.06 7.40 10.51
CA TYR A 185 6.24 7.80 9.12
C TYR A 185 6.59 9.27 9.07
N VAL A 186 7.63 9.64 8.30
CA VAL A 186 8.16 10.99 8.24
C VAL A 186 8.16 11.50 6.81
N LEU A 187 7.55 12.67 6.61
CA LEU A 187 7.59 13.46 5.39
C LEU A 187 8.82 14.35 5.43
N ASN A 188 9.76 14.11 4.52
CA ASN A 188 11.06 14.78 4.51
C ASN A 188 11.16 15.79 3.37
N TYR A 189 11.52 17.02 3.77
CA TYR A 189 12.03 18.05 2.88
C TYR A 189 13.44 18.45 3.32
N PRO A 190 14.23 19.11 2.45
CA PRO A 190 15.60 19.51 2.78
C PRO A 190 15.71 20.37 4.05
N ASN A 191 14.72 21.23 4.32
CA ASN A 191 14.77 22.22 5.40
C ASN A 191 13.85 21.91 6.59
N ILE A 192 12.89 21.00 6.41
CA ILE A 192 11.84 20.72 7.37
C ILE A 192 11.33 19.29 7.23
N ARG A 193 10.90 18.71 8.34
CA ARG A 193 10.34 17.36 8.40
C ARG A 193 9.07 17.37 9.24
N PHE A 194 8.12 16.53 8.88
CA PHE A 194 6.88 16.32 9.62
C PHE A 194 6.71 14.83 9.82
N PHE A 195 6.27 14.39 10.99
CA PHE A 195 5.91 12.98 11.18
C PHE A 195 4.39 12.84 11.20
N ILE A 196 3.88 11.75 10.65
CA ILE A 196 2.46 11.50 10.51
C ILE A 196 1.96 10.85 11.80
N GLU A 197 0.95 11.43 12.43
CA GLU A 197 0.26 10.83 13.57
C GLU A 197 -0.98 10.05 13.13
N GLU A 198 -1.44 9.11 13.97
CA GLU A 198 -2.70 8.37 13.78
C GLU A 198 -2.82 7.66 12.42
N VAL A 199 -1.80 6.86 12.04
CA VAL A 199 -1.83 6.09 10.78
C VAL A 199 -2.72 4.86 10.95
N SER A 200 -3.84 4.81 10.22
CA SER A 200 -4.70 3.64 10.17
C SER A 200 -4.05 2.48 9.38
N PRO A 201 -4.45 1.21 9.62
CA PRO A 201 -3.87 0.06 8.92
C PRO A 201 -3.97 0.14 7.38
N GLU A 202 -5.04 0.73 6.86
CA GLU A 202 -5.26 0.90 5.41
C GLU A 202 -4.31 1.93 4.82
N LEU A 203 -4.02 3.01 5.55
CA LEU A 203 -3.05 4.02 5.14
C LEU A 203 -1.63 3.50 5.24
N GLU A 204 -1.33 2.70 6.25
CA GLU A 204 -0.02 2.08 6.42
C GLU A 204 0.38 1.24 5.19
N LEU A 205 -0.57 0.49 4.61
CA LEU A 205 -0.33 -0.27 3.38
C LEU A 205 0.14 0.65 2.22
N VAL A 206 -0.48 1.82 2.08
CA VAL A 206 -0.18 2.77 1.02
C VAL A 206 1.15 3.45 1.28
N LEU A 207 1.42 3.86 2.53
CA LEU A 207 2.71 4.45 2.93
C LEU A 207 3.87 3.47 2.72
N LYS A 208 3.69 2.18 3.05
CA LYS A 208 4.64 1.11 2.73
C LYS A 208 4.90 1.03 1.21
N ALA A 209 3.85 1.15 0.39
CA ALA A 209 4.01 1.13 -1.07
C ALA A 209 4.80 2.33 -1.61
N PHE A 210 4.59 3.55 -1.09
CA PHE A 210 5.42 4.70 -1.45
C PHE A 210 6.91 4.45 -1.20
N MET A 211 7.23 3.87 -0.05
CA MET A 211 8.61 3.57 0.33
C MET A 211 9.21 2.44 -0.50
N ALA A 212 8.47 1.35 -0.74
CA ALA A 212 8.96 0.22 -1.50
C ALA A 212 9.28 0.59 -2.96
N GLU A 213 8.62 1.61 -3.49
CA GLU A 213 8.72 2.02 -4.88
C GLU A 213 9.52 3.31 -5.09
N ASP A 214 10.16 3.82 -4.03
CA ASP A 214 10.89 5.10 -4.03
C ASP A 214 10.07 6.26 -4.64
N LEU A 215 8.76 6.28 -4.36
CA LEU A 215 7.87 7.31 -4.85
C LEU A 215 7.89 8.52 -3.92
N TYR A 216 7.78 9.71 -4.51
CA TYR A 216 7.50 10.90 -3.74
C TYR A 216 6.07 10.91 -3.25
N PHE A 217 5.89 11.27 -1.99
CA PHE A 217 4.58 11.47 -1.39
C PHE A 217 3.97 12.80 -1.88
N ASP A 218 2.72 12.69 -2.37
CA ASP A 218 1.85 13.81 -2.70
C ASP A 218 0.51 13.63 -1.97
N GLY A 219 0.03 14.67 -1.28
CA GLY A 219 -1.19 14.57 -0.46
C GLY A 219 -1.55 15.86 0.26
N GLY A 220 -2.49 15.77 1.20
CA GLY A 220 -2.89 16.87 2.07
C GLY A 220 -2.74 16.47 3.52
N VAL A 221 -2.33 17.44 4.34
CA VAL A 221 -2.17 17.26 5.77
C VAL A 221 -2.77 18.42 6.53
N SER A 222 -3.10 18.20 7.81
CA SER A 222 -3.37 19.26 8.77
C SER A 222 -2.28 19.32 9.84
N TYR A 223 -1.93 20.54 10.24
CA TYR A 223 -0.92 20.80 11.25
C TYR A 223 -1.54 21.61 12.38
N GLY A 224 -1.77 20.98 13.54
CA GLY A 224 -2.57 21.57 14.61
C GLY A 224 -1.92 21.57 15.98
N ASP A 225 -1.23 20.50 16.37
CA ASP A 225 -0.77 20.37 17.75
C ASP A 225 0.75 20.35 17.91
N ARG A 226 1.22 21.09 18.92
CA ARG A 226 2.61 21.12 19.36
C ARG A 226 2.64 20.72 20.82
N PRO A 227 3.08 19.50 21.16
CA PRO A 227 3.28 19.12 22.55
C PRO A 227 4.25 20.09 23.21
N ALA A 228 3.87 20.60 24.38
CA ALA A 228 4.65 21.56 25.16
C ALA A 228 6.04 21.02 25.56
N THR A 229 6.24 19.70 25.48
CA THR A 229 7.45 18.97 25.86
C THR A 229 8.53 18.91 24.77
N SER A 230 8.23 19.28 23.51
CA SER A 230 9.25 19.28 22.46
C SER A 230 10.25 20.44 22.64
N THR A 231 11.53 20.11 22.87
CA THR A 231 12.56 21.15 23.04
C THR A 231 12.90 21.80 21.69
N ARG A 232 13.14 23.12 21.69
CA ARG A 232 13.60 23.84 20.48
C ARG A 232 14.85 23.19 19.86
N ASN A 233 15.76 22.73 20.72
CA ASN A 233 17.01 22.10 20.28
C ASN A 233 16.78 20.82 19.48
N TYR A 234 15.83 19.98 19.91
CA TYR A 234 15.45 18.80 19.16
C TYR A 234 14.95 19.18 17.76
N ARG A 235 13.96 20.08 17.67
CA ARG A 235 13.38 20.51 16.39
C ARG A 235 14.40 21.06 15.42
N VAL A 236 15.29 21.92 15.89
CA VAL A 236 16.32 22.55 15.03
C VAL A 236 17.35 21.52 14.58
N SER A 237 17.79 20.62 15.46
CA SER A 237 18.80 19.60 15.13
C SER A 237 18.26 18.50 14.21
N THR A 238 17.01 18.09 14.38
CA THR A 238 16.38 17.03 13.58
C THR A 238 15.60 17.56 12.39
N LYS A 239 15.37 18.88 12.31
CA LYS A 239 14.48 19.57 11.38
C LYS A 239 13.00 19.20 11.51
N ILE A 240 12.62 18.48 12.57
CA ILE A 240 11.23 18.05 12.77
C ILE A 240 10.41 19.22 13.32
N ALA A 241 9.42 19.64 12.54
CA ALA A 241 8.49 20.72 12.89
C ALA A 241 7.32 20.24 13.77
N GLY A 242 6.98 18.96 13.70
CA GLY A 242 5.99 18.32 14.56
C GLY A 242 5.10 17.32 13.84
N PRO A 243 4.04 16.87 14.53
CA PRO A 243 3.08 15.94 13.97
C PRO A 243 2.23 16.63 12.91
N VAL A 244 1.80 15.86 11.92
CA VAL A 244 0.74 16.22 10.99
C VAL A 244 -0.27 15.09 10.94
N LYS A 245 -1.54 15.44 10.81
CA LYS A 245 -2.59 14.45 10.48
C LYS A 245 -2.70 14.36 8.97
N LEU A 246 -2.76 13.14 8.48
CA LEU A 246 -2.97 12.90 7.08
C LEU A 246 -4.45 13.11 6.74
N GLU A 247 -4.73 13.86 5.69
CA GLU A 247 -6.11 14.18 5.28
C GLU A 247 -6.46 13.51 3.95
N TYR A 248 -5.48 13.39 3.03
CA TYR A 248 -5.59 12.54 1.86
C TYR A 248 -4.21 12.18 1.28
N ILE A 249 -4.17 11.11 0.47
CA ILE A 249 -2.98 10.71 -0.31
C ILE A 249 -3.35 10.61 -1.79
N ARG A 250 -2.47 11.08 -2.68
CA ARG A 250 -2.55 10.82 -4.12
C ARG A 250 -1.68 9.61 -4.46
N TYR A 251 -2.30 8.50 -4.86
CA TYR A 251 -1.57 7.30 -5.21
C TYR A 251 -2.15 6.67 -6.48
N ALA A 252 -1.27 6.30 -7.43
CA ALA A 252 -1.63 5.65 -8.68
C ALA A 252 -2.76 6.36 -9.49
N GLY A 253 -2.74 7.69 -9.50
CA GLY A 253 -3.75 8.50 -10.20
C GLY A 253 -5.13 8.54 -9.53
N SER A 254 -5.25 8.03 -8.31
CA SER A 254 -6.45 8.10 -7.46
C SER A 254 -6.16 8.95 -6.23
N VAL A 255 -7.23 9.44 -5.59
CA VAL A 255 -7.14 10.11 -4.29
C VAL A 255 -7.75 9.21 -3.23
N MET A 256 -7.04 9.08 -2.12
CA MET A 256 -7.44 8.35 -0.94
C MET A 256 -7.69 9.33 0.21
N PRO A 257 -8.94 9.78 0.43
CA PRO A 257 -9.27 10.59 1.59
C PRO A 257 -9.07 9.77 2.87
N VAL A 258 -8.50 10.41 3.87
CA VAL A 258 -8.49 9.90 5.24
C VAL A 258 -9.80 10.30 5.87
N VAL A 259 -10.69 9.33 6.08
CA VAL A 259 -11.94 9.60 6.79
C VAL A 259 -11.59 9.71 8.27
N ALA A 260 -11.78 10.89 8.85
CA ALA A 260 -11.71 11.03 10.30
C ALA A 260 -12.86 10.22 10.92
N GLU A 261 -12.53 9.30 11.83
CA GLU A 261 -13.53 8.61 12.67
C GLU A 261 -14.20 9.57 13.67
#